data_AF-A0A8H4VMS9-F1
#
_entry.id   AF-A0A8H4VMS9-F1
#
_cell.length_a   1.000
_cell.length_b   1.000
_cell.length_c   1.000
_cell.angle_alpha   90.00
_cell.angle_beta   90.00
_cell.angle_gamma   90.00
#
_symmetry.space_group_name_H-M   'P 1'
#
loop_
_entity.id
_entity.type
_entity.pdbx_description
1 polymer ?
#
loop_
_entity_poly.entity_id
_entity_poly.type
_entity_poly.pdbx_seq_one_letter_code
_entity_poly.pdbx_strand_id
1 'polypeptide(L)'
;MSYTQQPVANPGMSVGGGNRNAKNLPVDANGRDWSSGIFECVEDPITFVVAWFAPCVVYGQNRTRYEQLVQHGSPDPQQRDLLNSPNLVNNHCITHGLLHCFCAAGFVMQFLQRGPTRERYNIRGSPAEDFVLSCFCSPCELTQESREIALEEQSFGKQQA
;
A
#
# COMPACT_ATOMS: atom_id res chain seq x y z
N MET A 1 -28.70 22.76 33.75
CA MET A 1 -28.12 21.50 33.22
C MET A 1 -28.01 21.66 31.72
N SER A 2 -26.82 22.01 31.24
CA SER A 2 -26.55 22.28 29.83
C SER A 2 -26.07 20.99 29.19
N TYR A 3 -26.89 20.37 28.35
CA TYR A 3 -26.49 19.16 27.62
C TYR A 3 -25.56 19.56 26.48
N THR A 4 -24.31 19.10 26.53
CA THR A 4 -23.37 19.18 25.41
C THR A 4 -23.85 18.22 24.32
N GLN A 5 -24.30 18.78 23.20
CA GLN A 5 -24.66 18.03 21.99
C GLN A 5 -23.36 17.45 21.40
N GLN A 6 -23.25 16.12 21.34
CA GLN A 6 -22.13 15.47 20.64
C GLN A 6 -22.28 15.71 19.13
N PRO A 7 -21.18 16.04 18.41
CA PRO A 7 -21.24 16.20 16.96
C PRO A 7 -21.60 14.85 16.32
N VAL A 8 -22.69 14.85 15.55
CA VAL A 8 -23.14 13.69 14.78
C VAL A 8 -22.15 13.51 13.62
N ALA A 9 -21.59 12.30 13.49
CA ALA A 9 -20.71 11.95 12.40
C ALA A 9 -21.45 12.12 11.07
N ASN A 10 -20.95 13.02 10.22
CA ASN A 10 -21.50 13.23 8.90
C ASN A 10 -21.25 11.94 8.08
N PRO A 11 -22.25 11.38 7.37
CA PRO A 11 -22.03 10.23 6.50
C PRO A 11 -20.92 10.56 5.51
N GLY A 12 -19.86 9.76 5.52
CA GLY A 12 -18.69 9.96 4.67
C GLY A 12 -19.10 10.01 3.19
N MET A 13 -18.50 10.95 2.45
CA MET A 13 -18.68 11.06 1.01
C MET A 13 -18.35 9.71 0.36
N SER A 14 -19.36 9.06 -0.25
CA SER A 14 -19.17 7.88 -1.09
C SER A 14 -18.53 8.32 -2.41
N VAL A 15 -17.22 8.51 -2.41
CA VAL A 15 -16.44 8.60 -3.64
C VAL A 15 -16.38 7.20 -4.23
N GLY A 16 -16.86 7.00 -5.45
CA GLY A 16 -16.98 5.69 -6.11
C GLY A 16 -15.65 4.94 -6.23
N GLY A 17 -15.27 4.24 -5.17
CA GLY A 17 -14.03 3.50 -5.01
C GLY A 17 -13.98 2.79 -3.65
N GLY A 18 -12.94 1.99 -3.43
CA GLY A 18 -12.76 1.19 -2.22
C GLY A 18 -12.59 2.04 -0.97
N ASN A 19 -12.83 1.44 0.20
CA ASN A 19 -12.56 2.06 1.47
C ASN A 19 -11.03 2.18 1.70
N ARG A 20 -10.52 3.40 1.52
CA ARG A 20 -9.12 3.78 1.72
C ARG A 20 -8.68 3.85 3.20
N ASN A 21 -9.59 3.63 4.14
CA ASN A 21 -9.33 3.49 5.57
C ASN A 21 -10.15 2.30 6.12
N ALA A 22 -9.88 1.09 5.61
CA ALA A 22 -10.65 -0.11 5.93
C ALA A 22 -10.67 -0.46 7.43
N LYS A 23 -9.65 -0.04 8.20
CA LYS A 23 -9.57 -0.25 9.66
C LYS A 23 -10.23 0.88 10.48
N ASN A 24 -10.79 1.91 9.84
CA ASN A 24 -11.38 3.09 10.49
C ASN A 24 -10.44 3.75 11.51
N LEU A 25 -9.16 3.87 11.15
CA LEU A 25 -8.17 4.52 12.00
C LEU A 25 -8.50 6.01 12.17
N PRO A 26 -8.20 6.60 13.35
CA PRO A 26 -8.38 8.02 13.57
C PRO A 26 -7.50 8.81 12.60
N VAL A 27 -8.09 9.84 11.99
CA VAL A 27 -7.40 10.75 11.07
C VAL A 27 -7.18 12.08 11.81
N ASP A 28 -5.93 12.46 11.97
CA ASP A 28 -5.54 13.75 12.54
C ASP A 28 -5.33 14.82 11.44
N ALA A 29 -4.93 16.04 11.82
CA ALA A 29 -4.71 17.13 10.87
C ALA A 29 -3.58 16.86 9.85
N ASN A 30 -2.65 15.95 10.18
CA ASN A 30 -1.53 15.54 9.36
C ASN A 30 -1.75 14.17 8.67
N GLY A 31 -2.94 13.58 8.83
CA GLY A 31 -3.30 12.27 8.27
C GLY A 31 -3.51 11.20 9.35
N ARG A 32 -3.53 9.93 8.93
CA ARG A 32 -3.58 8.77 9.83
C ARG A 32 -2.26 8.02 9.83
N ASP A 33 -2.10 7.10 10.78
CA ASP A 33 -1.01 6.11 10.73
C ASP A 33 -1.25 5.04 9.65
N TRP A 34 -0.18 4.35 9.29
CA TRP A 34 -0.22 3.11 8.53
C TRP A 34 -1.13 2.08 9.20
N SER A 35 -1.83 1.26 8.41
CA SER A 35 -2.71 0.23 8.96
C SER A 35 -1.97 -0.91 9.65
N SER A 36 -0.66 -1.04 9.41
CA SER A 36 0.24 -2.00 10.04
C SER A 36 1.57 -1.34 10.36
N GLY A 37 2.21 -1.75 11.44
CA GLY A 37 3.54 -1.29 11.83
C GLY A 37 4.60 -1.74 10.83
N ILE A 38 5.67 -0.96 10.67
CA ILE A 38 6.74 -1.28 9.70
C ILE A 38 7.43 -2.61 10.03
N PHE A 39 7.59 -2.96 11.31
CA PHE A 39 8.20 -4.23 11.73
C PHE A 39 7.20 -5.38 11.90
N GLU A 40 5.92 -5.15 11.62
CA GLU A 40 4.89 -6.20 11.57
C GLU A 40 4.91 -6.94 10.22
N CYS A 41 6.00 -6.85 9.46
CA CYS A 41 6.19 -7.52 8.17
C CYS A 41 6.12 -9.05 8.29
N VAL A 42 6.39 -9.63 9.46
CA VAL A 42 6.28 -11.08 9.71
C VAL A 42 4.84 -11.60 9.79
N GLU A 43 3.83 -10.71 9.92
CA GLU A 43 2.41 -11.10 9.88
C GLU A 43 1.95 -11.48 8.45
N ASP A 44 2.71 -11.09 7.44
CA ASP A 44 2.56 -11.58 6.06
C ASP A 44 3.89 -12.24 5.62
N PRO A 45 4.17 -13.46 6.11
CA PRO A 45 5.47 -14.10 5.95
C PRO A 45 5.77 -14.44 4.49
N ILE A 46 4.75 -14.71 3.68
CA ILE A 46 4.93 -15.00 2.25
C ILE A 46 5.39 -13.73 1.54
N THR A 47 4.67 -12.62 1.70
CA THR A 47 5.04 -11.35 1.06
C THR A 47 6.40 -10.88 1.55
N PHE A 48 6.70 -11.00 2.84
CA PHE A 48 8.00 -10.63 3.39
C PHE A 48 9.15 -11.45 2.81
N VAL A 49 9.01 -12.78 2.74
CA VAL A 49 10.04 -13.66 2.15
C VAL A 49 10.24 -13.34 0.68
N VAL A 50 9.17 -13.14 -0.09
CA VAL A 50 9.29 -12.74 -1.50
C VAL A 50 9.90 -11.34 -1.63
N ALA A 51 9.56 -10.40 -0.76
CA ALA A 51 10.16 -9.07 -0.76
C ALA A 51 11.67 -9.12 -0.43
N TRP A 52 12.10 -10.08 0.39
CA TRP A 52 13.51 -10.28 0.72
C TRP A 52 14.31 -10.88 -0.43
N PHE A 53 13.80 -11.94 -1.07
CA PHE A 53 14.54 -12.66 -2.13
C PHE A 53 14.29 -12.12 -3.54
N ALA A 54 13.14 -11.50 -3.76
CA ALA A 54 12.69 -10.98 -5.05
C ALA A 54 11.88 -9.68 -4.86
N PRO A 55 12.50 -8.59 -4.35
CA PRO A 55 11.81 -7.32 -4.07
C PRO A 55 11.11 -6.73 -5.30
N CYS A 56 11.66 -6.99 -6.50
CA CYS A 56 11.09 -6.53 -7.76
C CYS A 56 9.69 -7.12 -8.05
N VAL A 57 9.42 -8.35 -7.62
CA VAL A 57 8.12 -9.01 -7.79
C VAL A 57 7.08 -8.31 -6.93
N VAL A 58 7.39 -8.11 -5.63
CA VAL A 58 6.47 -7.43 -4.71
C VAL A 58 6.26 -5.97 -5.13
N TYR A 59 7.34 -5.26 -5.48
CA TYR A 59 7.25 -3.90 -6.00
C TYR A 59 6.37 -3.83 -7.24
N GLY A 60 6.64 -4.69 -8.24
CA GLY A 60 5.91 -4.70 -9.50
C GLY A 60 4.43 -4.98 -9.31
N GLN A 61 4.07 -5.89 -8.40
CA GLN A 61 2.67 -6.16 -8.09
C GLN A 61 2.00 -5.04 -7.31
N ASN A 62 2.66 -4.50 -6.27
CA ASN A 62 2.14 -3.35 -5.52
C ASN A 62 1.87 -2.19 -6.48
N ARG A 63 2.80 -1.92 -7.40
CA ARG A 63 2.67 -0.86 -8.40
C ARG A 63 1.48 -1.11 -9.33
N THR A 64 1.34 -2.31 -9.88
CA THR A 64 0.21 -2.64 -10.76
C THR A 64 -1.12 -2.53 -10.03
N ARG A 65 -1.24 -3.09 -8.82
CA ARG A 65 -2.46 -3.02 -8.01
C ARG A 65 -2.83 -1.59 -7.66
N TYR A 66 -1.84 -0.81 -7.24
CA TYR A 66 -2.01 0.61 -6.95
C TYR A 66 -2.48 1.39 -8.19
N GLU A 67 -1.85 1.18 -9.35
CA GLU A 67 -2.22 1.85 -10.59
C GLU A 67 -3.64 1.48 -11.04
N GLN A 68 -4.04 0.22 -10.90
CA GLN A 68 -5.42 -0.22 -11.17
C GLN A 68 -6.43 0.51 -10.27
N LEU A 69 -6.15 0.58 -8.97
CA LEU A 69 -7.00 1.30 -8.01
C LEU A 69 -7.03 2.82 -8.26
N VAL A 70 -5.95 3.41 -8.77
CA VAL A 70 -5.90 4.83 -9.13
C VAL A 70 -6.66 5.13 -10.41
N GLN A 71 -6.48 4.32 -11.45
CA GLN A 71 -7.03 4.59 -12.79
C GLN A 71 -8.48 4.13 -12.92
N HIS A 72 -8.80 2.94 -12.41
CA HIS A 72 -10.10 2.31 -12.59
C HIS A 72 -10.98 2.35 -11.32
N GLY A 73 -10.41 2.71 -10.18
CA GLY A 73 -11.14 2.80 -8.91
C GLY A 73 -11.65 1.45 -8.39
N SER A 74 -11.19 0.33 -8.97
CA SER A 74 -11.59 -1.04 -8.62
C SER A 74 -10.41 -1.99 -8.78
N PRO A 75 -10.37 -3.10 -8.01
CA PRO A 75 -9.33 -4.12 -8.15
C PRO A 75 -9.52 -4.90 -9.46
N ASP A 76 -8.41 -5.38 -10.03
CA ASP A 76 -8.47 -6.24 -11.21
C ASP A 76 -9.16 -7.59 -10.85
N PRO A 77 -10.25 -7.97 -11.54
CA PRO A 77 -10.99 -9.21 -11.26
C PRO A 77 -10.18 -10.50 -11.50
N GLN A 78 -9.09 -10.44 -12.27
CA GLN A 78 -8.17 -11.58 -12.48
C GLN A 78 -6.99 -11.59 -11.51
N GLN A 79 -6.81 -10.53 -10.72
CA GLN A 79 -5.72 -10.42 -9.77
C GLN A 79 -5.91 -11.42 -8.62
N ARG A 80 -4.95 -12.35 -8.50
CA ARG A 80 -4.88 -13.33 -7.40
C ARG A 80 -3.87 -12.87 -6.35
N ASP A 81 -3.61 -13.74 -5.38
CA ASP A 81 -2.51 -13.55 -4.43
C ASP A 81 -1.15 -13.39 -5.13
N LEU A 82 -0.13 -13.04 -4.33
CA LEU A 82 1.19 -12.67 -4.81
C LEU A 82 1.88 -13.75 -5.67
N LEU A 83 1.58 -15.04 -5.45
CA LEU A 83 2.24 -16.15 -6.14
C LEU A 83 1.44 -16.68 -7.34
N ASN A 84 0.12 -16.48 -7.34
CA ASN A 84 -0.77 -17.02 -8.37
C ASN A 84 -1.22 -15.97 -9.39
N SER A 85 -0.67 -14.75 -9.34
CA SER A 85 -1.01 -13.69 -10.28
C SER A 85 -0.47 -14.01 -11.69
N PRO A 86 -1.30 -13.94 -12.75
CA PRO A 86 -0.90 -14.34 -14.11
C PRO A 86 0.24 -13.47 -14.69
N ASN A 87 0.48 -12.29 -14.13
CA ASN A 87 1.54 -11.37 -14.53
C ASN A 87 2.54 -11.15 -13.39
N LEU A 88 3.03 -12.25 -12.79
CA LEU A 88 4.02 -12.23 -11.71
C LEU A 88 5.24 -11.36 -12.04
N VAL A 89 5.74 -11.46 -13.27
CA VAL A 89 6.84 -10.63 -13.80
C VAL A 89 6.24 -9.66 -14.82
N ASN A 90 5.93 -8.45 -14.36
CA ASN A 90 5.43 -7.35 -15.19
C ASN A 90 6.54 -6.34 -15.53
N ASN A 91 6.22 -5.34 -16.36
CA ASN A 91 7.19 -4.32 -16.76
C ASN A 91 7.80 -3.55 -15.56
N HIS A 92 7.03 -3.34 -14.49
CA HIS A 92 7.50 -2.69 -13.27
C HIS A 92 8.50 -3.58 -12.51
N CYS A 93 8.26 -4.89 -12.47
CA CYS A 93 9.18 -5.89 -11.92
C CYS A 93 10.48 -5.93 -12.72
N ILE A 94 10.42 -5.97 -14.05
CA ILE A 94 11.62 -5.97 -14.91
C ILE A 94 12.42 -4.68 -14.71
N THR A 95 11.74 -3.53 -14.74
CA THR A 95 12.40 -2.22 -14.56
C THR A 95 13.07 -2.10 -13.21
N HIS A 96 12.37 -2.49 -12.14
CA HIS A 96 12.92 -2.49 -10.78
C HIS A 96 14.11 -3.46 -10.64
N GLY A 97 13.95 -4.68 -11.15
CA GLY A 97 15.00 -5.71 -11.11
C GLY A 97 16.26 -5.27 -11.86
N LEU A 98 16.12 -4.66 -13.05
CA LEU A 98 17.24 -4.12 -13.80
C LEU A 98 17.93 -2.98 -13.03
N LEU A 99 17.17 -2.02 -12.50
CA LEU A 99 17.74 -0.91 -11.75
C LEU A 99 18.44 -1.36 -10.45
N HIS A 100 17.88 -2.37 -9.79
CA HIS A 100 18.47 -2.97 -8.60
C HIS A 100 19.77 -3.71 -8.94
N CYS A 101 19.77 -4.56 -9.97
CA CYS A 101 20.94 -5.36 -10.36
C CYS A 101 22.08 -4.54 -10.99
N PHE A 102 21.77 -3.52 -11.79
CA PHE A 102 22.79 -2.80 -12.57
C PHE A 102 23.22 -1.45 -11.95
N CYS A 103 22.39 -0.84 -11.11
CA CYS A 103 22.67 0.49 -10.55
C CYS A 103 22.65 0.54 -9.02
N ALA A 104 22.35 -0.59 -8.34
CA ALA A 104 22.10 -0.65 -6.89
C ALA A 104 21.05 0.38 -6.40
N ALA A 105 20.24 0.93 -7.31
CA ALA A 105 19.36 2.06 -7.08
C ALA A 105 17.88 1.65 -7.05
N GLY A 106 17.58 0.35 -6.90
CA GLY A 106 16.20 -0.15 -6.83
C GLY A 106 15.38 0.47 -5.68
N PHE A 107 16.03 0.92 -4.61
CA PHE A 107 15.39 1.63 -3.50
C PHE A 107 14.80 2.98 -3.92
N VAL A 108 15.33 3.62 -4.99
CA VAL A 108 14.83 4.91 -5.48
C VAL A 108 13.40 4.76 -5.99
N MET A 109 13.12 3.68 -6.72
CA MET A 109 11.77 3.41 -7.23
C MET A 109 10.78 3.15 -6.09
N GLN A 110 11.21 2.48 -5.03
CA GLN A 110 10.40 2.22 -3.83
C GLN A 110 10.09 3.53 -3.10
N PHE A 111 11.12 4.34 -2.83
CA PHE A 111 10.95 5.67 -2.24
C PHE A 111 9.98 6.55 -3.05
N LEU A 112 10.12 6.58 -4.38
CA LEU A 112 9.25 7.38 -5.25
C LEU A 112 7.80 6.89 -5.28
N GLN A 113 7.53 5.63 -4.93
CA GLN A 113 6.19 5.07 -4.84
C GLN A 113 5.52 5.31 -3.47
N ARG A 114 6.32 5.36 -2.40
CA ARG A 114 5.80 5.49 -1.04
C ARG A 114 5.08 6.81 -0.78
N GLY A 115 5.58 7.92 -1.33
CA GLY A 115 4.94 9.23 -1.25
C GLY A 115 3.50 9.23 -1.82
N PRO A 116 3.30 8.87 -3.10
CA PRO A 116 1.98 8.74 -3.70
C PRO A 116 1.04 7.78 -2.95
N THR A 117 1.58 6.65 -2.46
CA THR A 117 0.82 5.69 -1.65
C THR A 117 0.27 6.38 -0.39
N ARG A 118 1.12 7.11 0.33
CA ARG A 118 0.72 7.84 1.53
C ARG A 118 -0.31 8.93 1.22
N GLU A 119 -0.16 9.65 0.12
CA GLU A 119 -1.13 10.64 -0.32
C GLU A 119 -2.50 10.02 -0.61
N ARG A 120 -2.54 8.89 -1.34
CA ARG A 120 -3.80 8.17 -1.67
C ARG A 120 -4.57 7.79 -0.42
N TYR A 121 -3.86 7.31 0.61
CA TYR A 121 -4.45 6.76 1.83
C TYR A 121 -4.52 7.76 2.99
N ASN A 122 -4.10 9.02 2.76
CA ASN A 122 -4.00 10.08 3.75
C ASN A 122 -3.13 9.67 4.96
N ILE A 123 -1.96 9.09 4.71
CA ILE A 123 -1.03 8.57 5.72
C ILE A 123 0.07 9.60 6.04
N ARG A 124 0.27 9.88 7.33
CA ARG A 124 1.32 10.78 7.82
C ARG A 124 2.72 10.18 7.69
N GLY A 125 3.74 11.03 7.82
CA GLY A 125 5.15 10.67 7.66
C GLY A 125 5.94 11.71 6.87
N SER A 126 7.22 11.45 6.60
CA SER A 126 8.09 12.39 5.87
C SER A 126 8.91 11.72 4.77
N PRO A 127 9.34 12.46 3.72
CA PRO A 127 10.26 11.92 2.72
C PRO A 127 11.58 11.40 3.31
N ALA A 128 12.05 12.00 4.40
CA ALA A 128 13.27 11.54 5.08
C ALA A 128 13.06 10.15 5.72
N GLU A 129 11.92 9.94 6.36
CA GLU A 129 11.53 8.63 6.91
C GLU A 129 11.37 7.59 5.80
N ASP A 130 10.67 7.94 4.72
CA ASP A 130 10.45 7.06 3.58
C ASP A 130 11.79 6.65 2.96
N PHE A 131 12.75 7.57 2.79
CA PHE A 131 14.07 7.26 2.27
C PHE A 131 14.85 6.27 3.16
N VAL A 132 14.84 6.47 4.48
CA VAL A 132 15.54 5.57 5.41
C VAL A 132 14.92 4.17 5.36
N LEU A 133 13.59 4.08 5.33
CA LEU A 133 12.90 2.80 5.26
C LEU A 133 13.13 2.09 3.92
N SER A 134 13.11 2.80 2.79
CA SER A 134 13.42 2.20 1.49
C SER A 134 14.88 1.73 1.38
N CYS A 135 15.83 2.45 1.99
CA CYS A 135 17.25 2.08 1.95
C CYS A 135 17.60 0.91 2.86
N PHE A 136 17.09 0.89 4.09
CA PHE A 136 17.55 -0.03 5.14
C PHE A 136 16.51 -1.09 5.54
N CYS A 137 15.25 -0.92 5.14
CA CYS A 137 14.14 -1.78 5.53
C CYS A 137 13.18 -2.09 4.35
N SER A 138 13.74 -2.10 3.13
CA SER A 138 13.02 -2.38 1.88
C SER A 138 12.00 -3.53 1.94
N PRO A 139 12.32 -4.73 2.46
CA PRO A 139 11.36 -5.84 2.46
C PRO A 139 10.15 -5.57 3.36
N CYS A 140 10.35 -4.89 4.49
CA CYS A 140 9.26 -4.57 5.40
C CYS A 140 8.42 -3.39 4.90
N GLU A 141 9.04 -2.40 4.26
CA GLU A 141 8.32 -1.37 3.49
C GLU A 141 7.41 -2.00 2.42
N LEU A 142 7.97 -2.84 1.54
CA LEU A 142 7.22 -3.44 0.44
C LEU A 142 6.04 -4.28 0.98
N THR A 143 6.26 -4.97 2.09
CA THR A 143 5.21 -5.73 2.77
C THR A 143 4.14 -4.81 3.35
N GLN A 144 4.53 -3.72 4.04
CA GLN A 144 3.60 -2.73 4.59
C GLN A 144 2.74 -2.11 3.49
N GLU A 145 3.33 -1.71 2.36
CA GLU A 145 2.59 -1.18 1.21
C GLU A 145 1.62 -2.22 0.63
N SER A 146 2.08 -3.47 0.47
CA SER A 146 1.24 -4.54 -0.08
C SER A 146 0.01 -4.80 0.78
N ARG A 147 0.18 -4.76 2.11
CA ARG A 147 -0.90 -4.91 3.09
C ARG A 147 -1.86 -3.74 3.04
N GLU A 148 -1.36 -2.51 2.91
CA GLU A 148 -2.22 -1.32 2.81
C GLU A 148 -3.10 -1.38 1.54
N ILE A 149 -2.52 -1.76 0.40
CA ILE A 149 -3.26 -1.95 -0.86
C ILE A 149 -4.28 -3.08 -0.71
N ALA A 150 -3.90 -4.20 -0.08
CA ALA A 150 -4.81 -5.33 0.14
C ALA A 150 -6.05 -4.94 0.97
N LEU A 151 -5.90 -4.02 1.92
CA LEU A 151 -7.02 -3.52 2.72
C LEU A 151 -8.03 -2.75 1.88
N GLU A 152 -7.57 -1.93 0.93
CA GLU A 152 -8.47 -1.25 -0.04
C GLU A 152 -9.16 -2.29 -0.92
N GLU A 153 -8.44 -3.24 -1.50
CA GLU A 153 -9.01 -4.28 -2.37
C GLU A 153 -10.05 -5.15 -1.66
N GLN A 154 -9.78 -5.57 -0.42
CA GLN A 154 -10.71 -6.36 0.40
C GLN A 154 -11.98 -5.58 0.77
N SER A 155 -11.92 -4.25 0.81
CA SER A 155 -13.08 -3.44 1.13
C SER A 155 -14.17 -3.52 0.05
N PHE A 156 -13.81 -3.78 -1.20
CA PHE A 156 -14.78 -3.99 -2.28
C PHE A 156 -15.57 -5.28 -2.10
N GLY A 157 -14.93 -6.36 -1.63
CA GLY A 157 -15.61 -7.62 -1.33
C GLY A 157 -16.62 -7.49 -0.19
N LYS A 158 -16.34 -6.65 0.81
CA LYS A 158 -17.26 -6.36 1.93
C LYS A 158 -18.44 -5.45 1.53
N GLN A 159 -18.32 -4.66 0.47
CA GLN A 159 -19.41 -3.82 -0.05
C GLN A 159 -20.42 -4.61 -0.91
N GLN A 160 -20.04 -5.80 -1.37
CA GLN A 160 -20.87 -6.67 -2.23
C GLN A 160 -21.64 -7.75 -1.45
N ALA A 161 -21.46 -7.84 -0.13
CA ALA A 161 -22.12 -8.80 0.78
C ALA A 161 -23.20 -8.11 1.61
#